data_AF-A0A438W4T9-F1
#
_entry.id   AF-A0A438W4T9-F1
#
_cell.length_a   1.000
_cell.length_b   1.000
_cell.length_c   1.000
_cell.angle_alpha   90.00
_cell.angle_beta   90.00
_cell.angle_gamma   90.00
#
_symmetry.space_group_name_H-M   'P 1'
#
loop_
_entity.id
_entity.type
_entity.pdbx_description
1 polymer ?
#
loop_
_entity_poly.entity_id
_entity_poly.type
_entity_poly.pdbx_seq_one_letter_code
_entity_poly.pdbx_strand_id
1 'polypeptide(L)'
;SGTSQASVFKEDGKEYDMIIRVPDDKRVSVEDIKRLQVRNKYDKLMFLDALVEITETKSPSSISRYNRQRSVTVLAEPNRNAGVSLGEILTQVSKNTKEWLVEGANYRFAG
;
A
#
# COMPACT_ATOMS: atom_id res chain seq x y z
N SER A 1 -3.18 -10.88 -1.05
CA SER A 1 -2.02 -11.78 -1.24
C SER A 1 -2.53 -13.17 -1.57
N GLY A 2 -2.48 -13.61 -2.82
CA GLY A 2 -3.00 -14.91 -3.28
C GLY A 2 -2.05 -16.08 -2.97
N THR A 3 -1.57 -16.15 -1.74
CA THR A 3 -0.61 -17.14 -1.23
C THR A 3 -1.28 -17.94 -0.13
N SER A 4 -1.42 -19.25 -0.32
CA SER A 4 -1.82 -20.16 0.75
C SER A 4 -0.57 -20.91 1.20
N GLN A 5 -0.25 -20.82 2.49
CA GLN A 5 0.70 -21.74 3.10
C GLN A 5 0.04 -23.11 3.11
N ALA A 6 0.71 -24.11 2.53
CA ALA A 6 0.20 -25.46 2.44
C ALA A 6 0.74 -26.35 3.56
N SER A 7 2.03 -26.23 3.87
CA SER A 7 2.70 -26.97 4.95
C SER A 7 4.09 -26.38 5.24
N VAL A 8 4.82 -26.98 6.17
CA VAL A 8 6.19 -26.62 6.55
C VAL A 8 7.12 -27.81 6.22
N PHE A 9 8.24 -27.53 5.56
CA PHE A 9 9.29 -28.51 5.29
C PHE A 9 10.47 -28.27 6.24
N LYS A 10 11.02 -29.32 6.85
CA LYS A 10 12.16 -29.21 7.77
C LYS A 10 13.39 -29.89 7.19
N GLU A 11 14.49 -29.15 7.09
CA GLU A 11 15.79 -29.66 6.63
C GLU A 11 16.92 -28.94 7.37
N ASP A 12 17.94 -29.69 7.83
CA ASP A 12 19.09 -29.19 8.60
C ASP A 12 18.72 -28.30 9.81
N GLY A 13 17.63 -28.67 10.50
CA GLY A 13 17.14 -27.92 11.67
C GLY A 13 16.51 -26.55 11.33
N LYS A 14 16.33 -26.24 10.05
CA LYS A 14 15.60 -25.07 9.58
C LYS A 14 14.21 -25.46 9.09
N GLU A 15 13.24 -24.59 9.32
CA GLU A 15 11.88 -24.72 8.84
C GLU A 15 11.66 -23.80 7.64
N TYR A 16 11.06 -24.34 6.58
CA TYR A 16 10.76 -23.63 5.34
C TYR A 16 9.27 -23.71 5.04
N ASP A 17 8.64 -22.56 4.79
CA ASP A 17 7.23 -22.52 4.40
C ASP A 17 7.04 -23.03 2.97
N MET A 18 6.22 -24.05 2.79
CA MET A 18 5.75 -24.46 1.47
C MET A 18 4.51 -23.65 1.09
N ILE A 19 4.65 -22.80 0.07
CA ILE A 19 3.60 -21.92 -0.41
C ILE A 19 3.11 -22.41 -1.77
N ILE A 20 1.81 -22.67 -1.89
CA ILE A 20 1.18 -22.93 -3.20
C ILE A 20 0.78 -21.58 -3.80
N ARG A 21 1.29 -21.31 -5.01
CA ARG A 21 1.06 -20.06 -5.74
C ARG A 21 0.85 -20.39 -7.21
N VAL A 22 -0.14 -19.73 -7.84
CA VAL A 22 -0.31 -19.77 -9.30
C VAL A 22 0.82 -18.95 -9.94
N PRO A 23 1.44 -19.41 -11.05
CA PRO A 23 2.52 -18.72 -11.74
C PRO A 23 2.25 -17.23 -11.99
N ASP A 24 3.30 -16.41 -11.90
CA ASP A 24 3.18 -14.94 -11.96
C ASP A 24 2.68 -14.44 -13.33
N ASP A 25 3.01 -15.14 -14.42
CA ASP A 25 2.55 -14.85 -15.80
C ASP A 25 1.04 -15.08 -16.00
N LYS A 26 0.39 -15.78 -15.08
CA LYS A 26 -1.05 -16.06 -15.08
C LYS A 26 -1.84 -15.17 -14.11
N ARG A 27 -1.26 -14.06 -13.63
CA ARG A 27 -1.89 -13.13 -12.66
C ARG A 27 -1.67 -11.66 -13.03
N VAL A 28 -1.40 -11.37 -14.30
CA VAL A 28 -1.00 -10.04 -14.75
C VAL A 28 -2.23 -9.13 -14.91
N SER A 29 -3.40 -9.71 -15.16
CA SER A 29 -4.62 -8.98 -15.50
C SER A 29 -5.82 -9.37 -14.65
N VAL A 30 -6.82 -8.49 -14.61
CA VAL A 30 -8.11 -8.78 -13.96
C VAL A 30 -8.82 -9.94 -14.68
N GLU A 31 -8.61 -10.06 -15.99
CA GLU A 31 -9.12 -11.14 -16.83
C GLU A 31 -8.60 -12.52 -16.39
N ASP A 32 -7.39 -12.58 -15.83
CA ASP A 32 -6.84 -13.84 -15.31
C ASP A 32 -7.57 -14.30 -14.05
N ILE A 33 -7.99 -13.36 -13.19
CA ILE A 33 -8.77 -13.66 -11.97
C ILE A 33 -10.14 -14.23 -12.37
N LYS A 34 -10.77 -13.69 -13.42
CA LYS A 34 -12.07 -14.14 -13.92
C LYS A 34 -12.06 -15.59 -14.41
N ARG A 35 -10.91 -16.06 -14.92
CA ARG A 35 -10.72 -17.42 -15.44
C ARG A 35 -10.49 -18.48 -14.36
N LEU A 36 -10.29 -18.08 -13.10
CA LEU A 36 -10.13 -19.02 -11.99
C LEU A 36 -11.41 -19.84 -11.81
N GLN A 37 -11.24 -21.15 -11.64
CA GLN A 37 -12.34 -22.07 -11.41
C GLN A 37 -12.39 -22.49 -9.95
N VAL A 38 -13.57 -22.40 -9.37
CA VAL A 38 -13.88 -22.88 -8.01
C VAL A 38 -14.88 -24.01 -8.09
N ARG A 39 -14.65 -25.04 -7.29
CA ARG A 39 -15.49 -26.22 -7.19
C ARG A 39 -16.66 -25.91 -6.26
N ASN A 40 -17.88 -26.13 -6.75
CA ASN A 40 -19.09 -25.95 -5.95
C ASN A 40 -19.41 -27.20 -5.11
N LYS A 41 -20.45 -27.12 -4.27
CA LYS A 41 -20.89 -28.23 -3.40
C LYS A 41 -21.38 -29.48 -4.16
N TYR A 42 -21.61 -29.36 -5.47
CA TYR A 42 -22.02 -30.45 -6.36
C TYR A 42 -20.86 -30.98 -7.20
N ASP A 43 -19.61 -30.67 -6.82
CA ASP A 43 -18.39 -31.08 -7.49
C ASP A 43 -18.21 -30.52 -8.92
N LYS A 44 -18.97 -29.49 -9.29
CA LYS A 44 -18.86 -28.83 -10.59
C LYS A 44 -17.91 -27.63 -10.51
N LEU A 45 -17.10 -27.46 -11.55
CA LEU A 45 -16.23 -26.30 -11.71
C LEU A 45 -17.04 -25.12 -12.26
N MET A 46 -16.97 -23.99 -11.57
CA MET A 46 -17.60 -22.73 -11.97
C MET A 46 -16.54 -21.63 -12.05
N PHE A 47 -16.67 -20.75 -13.04
CA PHE A 47 -15.80 -19.58 -13.16
C PHE A 47 -16.11 -18.57 -12.05
N LEU A 48 -15.06 -17.94 -11.52
CA LEU A 48 -15.17 -16.95 -10.46
C LEU A 48 -15.94 -15.71 -10.93
N ASP A 49 -15.85 -15.34 -12.21
CA ASP A 49 -16.60 -14.23 -12.84
C ASP A 49 -18.12 -14.33 -12.65
N ALA A 50 -18.67 -15.54 -12.58
CA ALA A 50 -20.11 -15.75 -12.35
C ALA A 50 -20.53 -15.57 -10.87
N LEU A 51 -19.57 -15.37 -9.96
CA LEU A 51 -19.77 -15.37 -8.52
C LEU A 51 -19.35 -14.07 -7.82
N VAL A 52 -18.50 -13.25 -8.44
CA VAL A 52 -17.91 -12.06 -7.81
C VAL A 52 -18.00 -10.85 -8.73
N GLU A 53 -18.11 -9.67 -8.13
CA GLU A 53 -17.93 -8.39 -8.82
C GLU A 53 -16.53 -7.86 -8.51
N ILE A 54 -15.76 -7.53 -9.56
CA ILE A 54 -14.42 -6.94 -9.40
C ILE A 54 -14.51 -5.45 -9.69
N THR A 55 -14.27 -4.63 -8.66
CA THR A 55 -14.27 -3.16 -8.77
C THR A 55 -12.86 -2.62 -8.61
N GLU A 56 -12.38 -1.85 -9.59
CA GLU A 56 -11.11 -1.14 -9.47
C GLU A 56 -11.30 0.12 -8.60
N THR A 57 -10.45 0.27 -7.58
CA THR A 57 -10.48 1.44 -6.70
C THR A 57 -9.06 1.96 -6.46
N LYS A 58 -8.94 3.27 -6.31
CA LYS A 58 -7.68 3.91 -5.93
C LYS A 58 -7.66 4.10 -4.42
N SER A 59 -6.72 3.42 -3.76
CA SER A 59 -6.47 3.56 -2.33
C SER A 59 -4.98 3.84 -2.10
N PRO A 60 -4.61 4.59 -1.05
CA PRO A 60 -3.22 4.65 -0.60
C PRO A 60 -2.66 3.23 -0.39
N SER A 61 -1.45 2.97 -0.90
CA SER A 61 -0.75 1.69 -0.70
C SER A 61 -0.33 1.47 0.76
N SER A 62 -0.16 2.57 1.50
CA SER A 62 0.12 2.58 2.93
C SER A 62 -0.55 3.79 3.59
N ILE A 63 -0.97 3.63 4.85
CA ILE A 63 -1.52 4.72 5.67
C ILE A 63 -0.50 5.04 6.75
N SER A 64 0.28 6.09 6.55
CA SER A 64 1.19 6.60 7.58
C SER A 64 0.42 7.24 8.72
N ARG A 65 0.88 6.98 9.94
CA ARG A 65 0.30 7.55 11.16
C ARG A 65 1.40 8.10 12.06
N TYR A 66 1.11 9.24 12.66
CA TYR A 66 1.92 9.85 13.70
C TYR A 66 1.03 10.12 14.90
N ASN A 67 1.44 9.68 16.11
CA ASN A 67 0.62 9.78 17.32
C ASN A 67 -0.83 9.34 17.13
N ARG A 68 -1.02 8.20 16.43
CA ARG A 68 -2.33 7.58 16.12
C ARG A 68 -3.21 8.38 15.13
N GLN A 69 -2.80 9.57 14.71
CA GLN A 69 -3.46 10.37 13.68
C GLN A 69 -2.89 10.04 12.29
N ARG A 70 -3.71 10.14 11.23
CA ARG A 70 -3.23 9.99 9.85
C ARG A 70 -2.28 11.14 9.55
N SER A 71 -1.11 10.84 8.99
CA SER A 71 -0.07 11.83 8.72
C SER A 71 0.50 11.67 7.32
N VAL A 72 0.89 12.79 6.72
CA VAL A 72 1.65 12.84 5.47
C VAL A 72 3.00 13.47 5.78
N THR A 73 4.08 12.78 5.40
CA THR A 73 5.44 13.32 5.55
C THR A 73 5.78 14.12 4.29
N VAL A 74 6.11 15.39 4.47
CA VAL A 74 6.62 16.26 3.39
C VAL A 74 8.11 16.45 3.63
N LEU A 75 8.91 16.06 2.65
CA LEU A 75 10.35 16.23 2.65
C LEU A 75 10.72 17.36 1.69
N ALA A 76 11.58 18.26 2.13
CA ALA A 76 12.10 19.35 1.32
C ALA A 76 13.59 19.51 1.60
N GLU A 77 14.38 19.68 0.54
CA GLU A 77 15.79 20.03 0.64
C GLU A 77 15.96 21.50 0.21
N PRO A 78 16.45 22.39 1.11
CA PRO A 78 16.72 23.78 0.76
C PRO A 78 17.77 23.92 -0.35
N ASN A 79 17.50 24.75 -1.35
CA ASN A 79 18.52 25.12 -2.32
C ASN A 79 19.60 25.97 -1.65
N ARG A 80 20.79 25.40 -1.45
CA ARG A 80 21.93 26.05 -0.77
C ARG A 80 22.46 27.29 -1.48
N ASN A 81 22.24 27.40 -2.79
CA ASN A 81 22.71 28.52 -3.61
C ASN A 81 21.70 29.68 -3.70
N ALA A 82 20.51 29.51 -3.12
CA ALA A 82 19.46 30.54 -3.17
C ALA A 82 19.71 31.70 -2.19
N GLY A 83 20.72 31.60 -1.32
CA GLY A 83 21.01 32.61 -0.30
C GLY A 83 19.97 32.68 0.83
N VAL A 84 19.02 31.75 0.87
CA VAL A 84 17.97 31.67 1.89
C VAL A 84 18.36 30.62 2.93
N SER A 85 18.32 31.02 4.19
CA SER A 85 18.58 30.13 5.33
C SER A 85 17.40 29.19 5.61
N LEU A 86 17.69 28.06 6.26
CA LEU A 86 16.64 27.13 6.72
C LEU A 86 15.65 27.84 7.67
N GLY A 87 16.14 28.73 8.54
CA GLY A 87 15.28 29.49 9.46
C GLY A 87 14.28 30.39 8.73
N GLU A 88 14.70 31.05 7.65
CA GLU A 88 13.81 31.85 6.81
C GLU A 88 12.76 30.98 6.12
N ILE A 89 13.14 29.80 5.61
CA ILE A 89 12.20 28.85 5.00
C ILE A 89 11.14 28.42 6.02
N LEU A 90 11.55 28.01 7.23
CA LEU A 90 10.62 27.61 8.29
C LEU A 90 9.68 28.75 8.71
N THR A 91 10.21 29.98 8.73
CA THR A 91 9.44 31.19 9.01
C THR A 91 8.39 31.43 7.92
N GLN A 92 8.75 31.30 6.64
CA GLN A 92 7.81 31.46 5.53
C GLN A 92 6.71 30.38 5.56
N VAL A 93 7.07 29.12 5.79
CA VAL A 93 6.10 28.02 5.90
C VAL A 93 5.09 28.27 7.03
N SER A 94 5.57 28.75 8.19
CA SER A 94 4.72 29.05 9.35
C SER A 94 3.87 30.31 9.16
N LYS A 95 4.38 31.32 8.44
CA LYS A 95 3.64 32.55 8.14
C LYS A 95 2.46 32.27 7.20
N ASN A 96 2.66 31.38 6.23
CA ASN A 96 1.69 31.09 5.19
C ASN A 96 0.80 29.88 5.52
N THR A 97 0.75 29.42 6.78
CA THR A 97 -0.04 28.24 7.20
C THR A 97 -1.50 28.29 6.75
N LYS A 98 -2.12 29.47 6.74
CA LYS A 98 -3.53 29.62 6.32
C LYS A 98 -3.77 29.31 4.84
N GLU A 99 -2.75 29.35 4.01
CA GLU A 99 -2.87 29.14 2.55
C GLU A 99 -2.85 27.65 2.20
N TRP A 100 -2.13 26.84 2.96
CA TRP A 100 -1.88 25.42 2.63
C TRP A 100 -2.44 24.43 3.66
N LEU A 101 -2.68 24.85 4.91
CA LEU A 101 -3.21 23.97 5.94
C LEU A 101 -4.74 23.93 5.90
N VAL A 102 -5.28 22.75 5.64
CA VAL A 102 -6.71 22.50 5.66
C VAL A 102 -7.26 22.61 7.09
N GLU A 103 -8.50 23.08 7.23
CA GLU A 103 -9.18 23.17 8.52
C GLU A 103 -9.18 21.83 9.26
N GLY A 104 -8.86 21.85 10.55
CA GLY A 104 -8.76 20.67 11.40
C GLY A 104 -7.48 19.84 11.24
N ALA A 105 -6.62 20.18 10.27
CA ALA A 105 -5.29 19.58 10.17
C ALA A 105 -4.30 20.24 11.14
N ASN A 106 -3.32 19.48 11.60
CA ASN A 106 -2.19 19.98 12.38
C ASN A 106 -0.90 19.70 11.61
N TYR A 107 0.10 20.54 11.81
CA TYR A 107 1.43 20.33 11.24
C TYR A 107 2.50 20.42 12.33
N ARG A 108 3.64 19.79 12.06
CA ARG A 108 4.82 19.84 12.91
C ARG A 108 6.06 19.72 12.03
N PHE A 109 7.09 20.49 12.36
CA PHE A 109 8.43 20.26 11.81
C PHE A 109 9.08 19.06 12.48
N ALA A 110 9.63 18.17 11.68
CA ALA A 110 10.40 17.00 12.12
C ALA A 110 11.80 17.11 11.54
N GLY A 111 12.80 16.77 12.37
CA GLY A 111 14.22 16.81 12.08
C GLY A 111 14.96 15.99 13.11
#